data_AF-A0A2E0CDZ0-F1
#
_entry.id   AF-A0A2E0CDZ0-F1
#
_cell.length_a   1.000
_cell.length_b   1.000
_cell.length_c   1.000
_cell.angle_alpha   90.00
_cell.angle_beta   90.00
_cell.angle_gamma   90.00
#
_symmetry.space_group_name_H-M   'P 1'
#
loop_
_entity.id
_entity.type
_entity.pdbx_description
1 polymer ?
#
loop_
_entity_poly.entity_id
_entity_poly.type
_entity_poly.pdbx_seq_one_letter_code
_entity_poly.pdbx_strand_id
1 'polypeptide(L)'
;MNYKVLFIYISLLCSITLQEMYDNAESGFGYDKYIELDRNQIYTGGIGIYEGSTYIQGNGAVLDLENQNGIWIYSDQNSEASLDIQYLSIINGAYEGISYSGDATGNIINCNFIDNDYGIKVYDTCTLNITNCNFIDNASLGFGIVGDPASNSVLSNVDLSYSNFWNNGDDILENCPG
;
A
#
# COMPACT_ATOMS: atom_id res chain seq x y z
N MET A 1 19.79 -49.13 25.29
CA MET A 1 20.11 -47.93 24.49
C MET A 1 18.85 -47.09 24.40
N ASN A 2 18.86 -45.89 24.98
CA ASN A 2 17.72 -44.96 24.90
C ASN A 2 17.85 -44.16 23.62
N TYR A 3 16.96 -44.37 22.66
CA TYR A 3 16.88 -43.55 21.45
C TYR A 3 16.07 -42.30 21.78
N LYS A 4 16.68 -41.12 21.68
CA LYS A 4 15.96 -39.85 21.74
C LYS A 4 15.42 -39.56 20.35
N VAL A 5 14.10 -39.55 20.20
CA VAL A 5 13.43 -39.12 18.97
C VAL A 5 13.31 -37.59 19.02
N LEU A 6 13.92 -36.90 18.06
CA LEU A 6 13.81 -35.46 17.88
C LEU A 6 12.69 -35.20 16.86
N PHE A 7 11.60 -34.56 17.28
CA PHE A 7 10.57 -34.06 16.37
C PHE A 7 11.01 -32.71 15.83
N ILE A 8 11.29 -32.64 14.52
CA ILE A 8 11.53 -31.39 13.80
C ILE A 8 10.20 -30.99 13.16
N TYR A 9 9.58 -29.92 13.66
CA TYR A 9 8.47 -29.27 12.98
C TYR A 9 9.04 -28.38 11.87
N ILE A 10 9.04 -28.89 10.64
CA ILE A 10 9.31 -28.08 9.46
C ILE A 10 7.98 -27.41 9.10
N SER A 11 7.78 -26.18 9.54
CA SER A 11 6.73 -25.33 8.96
C SER A 11 7.16 -25.00 7.54
N LEU A 12 6.45 -25.56 6.56
CA LEU A 12 6.51 -25.06 5.19
C LEU A 12 6.05 -23.60 5.23
N LEU A 13 6.97 -22.66 5.04
CA LEU A 13 6.66 -21.24 4.84
C LEU A 13 6.00 -21.12 3.47
N CYS A 14 4.70 -21.40 3.38
CA CYS A 14 3.92 -20.97 2.23
C CYS A 14 3.87 -19.44 2.27
N SER A 15 4.14 -18.76 1.16
CA SER A 15 3.85 -17.33 1.09
C SER A 15 2.33 -17.18 1.19
N ILE A 16 1.91 -16.23 2.02
CA ILE A 16 0.50 -15.83 2.11
C ILE A 16 0.37 -14.59 1.25
N THR A 17 -0.61 -14.56 0.37
CA THR A 17 -0.82 -13.38 -0.48
C THR A 17 -1.62 -12.33 0.27
N LEU A 18 -1.44 -11.06 -0.09
CA LEU A 18 -2.32 -10.01 0.44
C LEU A 18 -3.77 -10.21 -0.03
N GLN A 19 -3.97 -10.73 -1.24
CA GLN A 19 -5.29 -11.10 -1.76
C GLN A 19 -5.98 -12.13 -0.86
N GLU A 20 -5.27 -13.17 -0.42
CA GLU A 20 -5.82 -14.16 0.50
C GLU A 20 -6.23 -13.54 1.85
N MET A 21 -5.43 -12.60 2.36
CA MET A 21 -5.79 -11.85 3.58
C MET A 21 -7.04 -10.99 3.36
N TYR A 22 -7.16 -10.34 2.20
CA TYR A 22 -8.30 -9.51 1.84
C TYR A 22 -9.59 -10.31 1.66
N ASP A 23 -9.52 -11.44 0.96
CA ASP A 23 -10.65 -12.33 0.69
C ASP A 23 -11.24 -12.88 2.00
N ASN A 24 -10.36 -13.26 2.94
CA ASN A 24 -10.74 -13.82 4.24
C ASN A 24 -11.02 -12.76 5.31
N ALA A 25 -10.70 -11.49 5.08
CA ALA A 25 -10.93 -10.44 6.06
C ALA A 25 -12.42 -10.23 6.33
N GLU A 26 -12.76 -10.16 7.61
CA GLU A 26 -14.07 -9.78 8.11
C GLU A 26 -14.12 -8.26 8.36
N SER A 27 -15.32 -7.73 8.59
CA SER A 27 -15.48 -6.33 8.99
C SER A 27 -15.01 -6.10 10.42
N GLY A 28 -14.47 -4.92 10.69
CA GLY A 28 -13.89 -4.61 12.00
C GLY A 28 -13.60 -3.13 12.16
N PHE A 29 -13.79 -2.61 13.37
CA PHE A 29 -13.49 -1.20 13.73
C PHE A 29 -14.14 -0.14 12.82
N GLY A 30 -15.26 -0.48 12.17
CA GLY A 30 -15.98 0.42 11.25
C GLY A 30 -15.57 0.28 9.78
N TYR A 31 -14.64 -0.62 9.46
CA TYR A 31 -14.26 -0.95 8.09
C TYR A 31 -14.96 -2.22 7.60
N ASP A 32 -15.27 -2.26 6.30
CA ASP A 32 -15.84 -3.44 5.64
C ASP A 32 -14.86 -4.61 5.60
N LYS A 33 -13.57 -4.29 5.48
CA LYS A 33 -12.45 -5.25 5.52
C LYS A 33 -11.39 -4.79 6.53
N TYR A 34 -11.17 -5.58 7.58
CA TYR A 34 -10.08 -5.38 8.53
C TYR A 34 -9.04 -6.48 8.41
N ILE A 35 -7.85 -6.12 7.91
CA ILE A 35 -6.73 -7.03 7.70
C ILE A 35 -5.70 -6.79 8.79
N GLU A 36 -5.33 -7.84 9.52
CA GLU A 36 -4.22 -7.83 10.47
C GLU A 36 -3.09 -8.74 9.97
N LEU A 37 -1.92 -8.16 9.75
CA LEU A 37 -0.74 -8.87 9.26
C LEU A 37 0.16 -9.28 10.43
N ASP A 38 0.79 -10.45 10.33
CA ASP A 38 1.78 -10.91 11.31
C ASP A 38 3.15 -10.29 11.01
N ARG A 39 3.77 -9.68 12.02
CA ARG A 39 5.06 -9.00 11.92
C ARG A 39 6.25 -9.88 11.49
N ASN A 40 6.11 -11.21 11.57
CA ASN A 40 7.16 -12.17 11.21
C ASN A 40 6.90 -12.84 9.86
N GLN A 41 5.87 -12.38 9.13
CA GLN A 41 5.50 -12.89 7.83
C GLN A 41 5.86 -11.90 6.73
N ILE A 42 6.32 -12.44 5.60
CA ILE A 42 6.37 -11.72 4.32
C ILE A 42 5.12 -12.12 3.55
N TYR A 43 4.33 -11.11 3.18
CA TYR A 43 3.16 -11.27 2.32
C TYR A 43 3.56 -10.95 0.88
N THR A 44 2.83 -11.51 -0.08
CA THR A 44 3.13 -11.37 -1.51
C THR A 44 1.94 -10.81 -2.31
N GLY A 45 2.23 -10.09 -3.38
CA GLY A 45 1.25 -9.57 -4.34
C GLY A 45 0.45 -8.35 -3.88
N GLY A 46 -0.33 -7.75 -4.78
CA GLY A 46 -1.20 -6.60 -4.52
C GLY A 46 -2.67 -6.97 -4.33
N ILE A 47 -3.51 -5.96 -4.08
CA ILE A 47 -4.98 -6.07 -4.06
C ILE A 47 -5.61 -4.87 -4.77
N GLY A 48 -6.82 -5.07 -5.27
CA GLY A 48 -7.65 -4.02 -5.84
C GLY A 48 -8.86 -3.71 -4.99
N ILE A 49 -9.10 -2.43 -4.73
CA ILE A 49 -10.24 -1.95 -3.93
C ILE A 49 -11.05 -0.99 -4.79
N TYR A 50 -12.26 -1.42 -5.18
CA TYR A 50 -13.17 -0.61 -5.99
C TYR A 50 -14.42 -0.16 -5.23
N GLU A 51 -14.68 -0.76 -4.07
CA GLU A 51 -15.82 -0.43 -3.21
C GLU A 51 -15.50 -0.72 -1.75
N GLY A 52 -16.15 0.03 -0.87
CA GLY A 52 -16.08 -0.15 0.56
C GLY A 52 -14.79 0.36 1.19
N SER A 53 -14.70 0.12 2.48
CA SER A 53 -13.64 0.62 3.35
C SER A 53 -12.73 -0.51 3.82
N THR A 54 -11.43 -0.36 3.60
CA THR A 54 -10.42 -1.36 3.98
C THR A 54 -9.42 -0.75 4.96
N TYR A 55 -9.09 -1.49 6.01
CA TYR A 55 -8.00 -1.16 6.92
C TYR A 55 -6.96 -2.28 6.94
N ILE A 56 -5.68 -1.93 6.77
CA ILE A 56 -4.55 -2.84 6.92
C ILE A 56 -3.72 -2.45 8.15
N GLN A 57 -3.79 -3.28 9.18
CA GLN A 57 -2.84 -3.26 10.29
C GLN A 57 -1.60 -4.07 9.91
N GLY A 58 -0.53 -3.39 9.51
CA GLY A 58 0.70 -4.03 9.06
C GLY A 58 1.54 -4.65 10.19
N ASN A 59 1.46 -4.14 11.43
CA ASN A 59 2.22 -4.62 12.59
C ASN A 59 3.76 -4.74 12.38
N GLY A 60 4.32 -4.07 11.38
CA GLY A 60 5.73 -4.16 10.98
C GLY A 60 6.04 -5.28 9.99
N ALA A 61 5.03 -5.90 9.37
CA ALA A 61 5.19 -6.89 8.32
C ALA A 61 5.82 -6.28 7.05
N VAL A 62 6.19 -7.18 6.12
CA VAL A 62 6.67 -6.82 4.78
C VAL A 62 5.69 -7.35 3.75
N LEU A 63 5.32 -6.49 2.81
CA LEU A 63 4.63 -6.84 1.58
C LEU A 63 5.61 -6.77 0.42
N ASP A 64 5.95 -7.92 -0.15
CA ASP A 64 6.76 -8.03 -1.37
C ASP A 64 5.82 -8.12 -2.58
N LEU A 65 5.85 -7.11 -3.44
CA LEU A 65 5.01 -7.08 -4.64
C LEU A 65 5.56 -7.96 -5.77
N GLU A 66 6.75 -8.55 -5.60
CA GLU A 66 7.36 -9.50 -6.54
C GLU A 66 7.48 -8.95 -7.98
N ASN A 67 7.71 -7.64 -8.14
CA ASN A 67 7.70 -6.93 -9.42
C ASN A 67 6.35 -7.02 -10.15
N GLN A 68 5.25 -7.02 -9.41
CA GLN A 68 3.89 -6.94 -9.94
C GLN A 68 3.25 -5.58 -9.59
N ASN A 69 1.96 -5.44 -9.90
CA ASN A 69 1.18 -4.27 -9.48
C ASN A 69 1.02 -4.27 -7.95
N GLY A 70 1.07 -3.07 -7.37
CA GLY A 70 0.82 -2.86 -5.96
C GLY A 70 -0.66 -2.85 -5.59
N ILE A 71 -0.96 -2.15 -4.51
CA ILE A 71 -2.32 -1.95 -4.04
C ILE A 71 -2.95 -0.80 -4.84
N TRP A 72 -4.10 -1.00 -5.44
CA TRP A 72 -4.79 0.07 -6.17
C TRP A 72 -6.20 0.30 -5.62
N ILE A 73 -6.54 1.56 -5.45
CA ILE A 73 -7.82 2.03 -4.95
C ILE A 73 -8.45 2.94 -6.00
N TYR A 74 -9.65 2.60 -6.41
CA TYR A 74 -10.45 3.40 -7.33
C TYR A 74 -11.82 3.66 -6.72
N SER A 75 -12.22 4.94 -6.68
CA SER A 75 -13.51 5.38 -6.15
C SER A 75 -14.17 6.31 -7.17
N ASP A 76 -15.49 6.23 -7.28
CA ASP A 76 -16.28 7.18 -8.07
C ASP A 76 -17.57 7.58 -7.32
N GLN A 77 -18.37 8.44 -7.94
CA GLN A 77 -19.61 8.97 -7.34
C GLN A 77 -20.66 7.91 -6.98
N ASN A 78 -20.55 6.69 -7.51
CA ASN A 78 -21.47 5.59 -7.26
C ASN A 78 -20.85 4.50 -6.38
N SER A 79 -19.52 4.47 -6.26
CA SER A 79 -18.77 3.45 -5.52
C SER A 79 -17.65 4.11 -4.72
N GLU A 80 -17.93 4.38 -3.45
CA GLU A 80 -16.92 4.90 -2.52
C GLU A 80 -15.92 3.80 -2.17
N ALA A 81 -14.63 4.10 -2.31
CA ALA A 81 -13.55 3.21 -1.90
C ALA A 81 -12.52 3.94 -1.02
N SER A 82 -12.09 3.27 0.06
CA SER A 82 -11.04 3.79 0.93
C SER A 82 -10.07 2.71 1.40
N LEU A 83 -8.82 3.13 1.60
CA LEU A 83 -7.79 2.31 2.24
C LEU A 83 -7.06 3.13 3.30
N ASP A 84 -7.10 2.64 4.53
CA ASP A 84 -6.24 3.05 5.61
C ASP A 84 -5.20 1.97 5.89
N ILE A 85 -3.94 2.38 6.08
CA ILE A 85 -2.83 1.45 6.30
C ILE A 85 -1.84 2.00 7.33
N GLN A 86 -1.39 1.12 8.23
CA GLN A 86 -0.38 1.48 9.22
C GLN A 86 0.70 0.41 9.39
N TYR A 87 1.93 0.84 9.69
CA TYR A 87 3.05 -0.03 10.06
C TYR A 87 3.36 -1.14 9.04
N LEU A 88 3.38 -0.82 7.75
CA LEU A 88 3.72 -1.79 6.69
C LEU A 88 4.95 -1.33 5.89
N SER A 89 5.81 -2.27 5.50
CA SER A 89 6.83 -2.02 4.48
C SER A 89 6.40 -2.66 3.16
N ILE A 90 6.30 -1.87 2.10
CA ILE A 90 5.88 -2.30 0.77
C ILE A 90 7.07 -2.19 -0.18
N ILE A 91 7.41 -3.29 -0.82
CA ILE A 91 8.65 -3.41 -1.59
C ILE A 91 8.45 -4.02 -2.98
N ASN A 92 9.41 -3.77 -3.87
CA ASN A 92 9.55 -4.43 -5.18
C ASN A 92 8.33 -4.29 -6.10
N GLY A 93 7.63 -3.15 -6.09
CA GLY A 93 6.53 -2.86 -7.00
C GLY A 93 7.02 -2.50 -8.40
N ALA A 94 6.52 -3.16 -9.45
CA ALA A 94 6.95 -2.87 -10.82
C ALA A 94 6.45 -1.51 -11.36
N TYR A 95 5.39 -0.96 -10.77
CA TYR A 95 4.80 0.31 -11.16
C TYR A 95 4.58 1.21 -9.95
N GLU A 96 3.77 0.77 -9.00
CA GLU A 96 3.38 1.57 -7.84
C GLU A 96 3.36 0.66 -6.63
N GLY A 97 3.84 1.14 -5.48
CA GLY A 97 3.60 0.49 -4.20
C GLY A 97 2.11 0.56 -3.84
N ILE A 98 1.56 1.78 -3.91
CA ILE A 98 0.11 2.03 -3.81
C ILE A 98 -0.33 3.10 -4.81
N SER A 99 -1.51 2.95 -5.39
CA SER A 99 -2.20 4.03 -6.10
C SER A 99 -3.62 4.30 -5.64
N TYR A 100 -3.98 5.59 -5.62
CA TYR A 100 -5.33 6.09 -5.35
C TYR A 100 -5.81 6.88 -6.57
N SER A 101 -7.04 6.63 -7.02
CA SER A 101 -7.63 7.27 -8.20
C SER A 101 -9.11 7.63 -8.01
N GLY A 102 -9.62 8.53 -8.85
CA GLY A 102 -10.97 9.06 -8.74
C GLY A 102 -11.19 9.83 -7.43
N ASP A 103 -12.23 9.47 -6.69
CA ASP A 103 -12.63 10.10 -5.42
C ASP A 103 -12.13 9.33 -4.18
N ALA A 104 -11.02 8.58 -4.30
CA ALA A 104 -10.59 7.65 -3.27
C ALA A 104 -10.03 8.39 -2.04
N THR A 105 -10.19 7.78 -0.87
CA THR A 105 -9.73 8.35 0.41
C THR A 105 -8.86 7.39 1.20
N GLY A 106 -8.00 7.92 2.07
CA GLY A 106 -7.13 7.06 2.87
C GLY A 106 -6.14 7.77 3.79
N ASN A 107 -5.66 7.01 4.76
CA ASN A 107 -4.60 7.38 5.69
C ASN A 107 -3.45 6.37 5.59
N ILE A 108 -2.23 6.85 5.35
CA ILE A 108 -1.03 6.03 5.23
C ILE A 108 -0.06 6.49 6.31
N ILE A 109 0.14 5.67 7.34
CA ILE A 109 0.85 6.11 8.55
C ILE A 109 1.95 5.11 8.91
N ASN A 110 3.15 5.58 9.23
CA ASN A 110 4.26 4.74 9.69
C ASN A 110 4.64 3.62 8.69
N CYS A 111 4.55 3.89 7.38
CA CYS A 111 4.84 2.91 6.34
C CYS A 111 6.17 3.18 5.63
N ASN A 112 6.74 2.15 5.02
CA ASN A 112 7.94 2.27 4.19
C ASN A 112 7.63 1.82 2.76
N PHE A 113 8.08 2.58 1.77
CA PHE A 113 7.97 2.29 0.35
C PHE A 113 9.37 2.18 -0.22
N ILE A 114 9.81 0.96 -0.52
CA ILE A 114 11.22 0.66 -0.83
C ILE A 114 11.33 -0.08 -2.17
N ASP A 115 12.18 0.39 -3.08
CA ASP A 115 12.45 -0.30 -4.35
C ASP A 115 11.18 -0.57 -5.18
N ASN A 116 10.23 0.36 -5.19
CA ASN A 116 9.11 0.37 -6.14
C ASN A 116 9.45 1.30 -7.30
N ASP A 117 8.74 1.23 -8.43
CA ASP A 117 8.89 2.28 -9.44
C ASP A 117 8.37 3.64 -8.91
N TYR A 118 7.12 3.68 -8.48
CA TYR A 118 6.55 4.76 -7.65
C TYR A 118 6.27 4.24 -6.24
N GLY A 119 6.65 4.99 -5.21
CA GLY A 119 6.25 4.64 -3.83
C GLY A 119 4.74 4.74 -3.65
N ILE A 120 4.20 5.95 -3.85
CA ILE A 120 2.76 6.20 -3.94
C ILE A 120 2.47 7.06 -5.17
N LYS A 121 1.41 6.72 -5.92
CA LYS A 121 0.93 7.53 -7.05
C LYS A 121 -0.56 7.87 -6.91
N VAL A 122 -0.90 9.14 -7.00
CA VAL A 122 -2.26 9.64 -6.78
C VAL A 122 -2.77 10.26 -8.06
N TYR A 123 -4.00 9.93 -8.43
CA TYR A 123 -4.70 10.41 -9.60
C TYR A 123 -5.96 11.18 -9.19
N ASP A 124 -6.40 12.11 -10.05
CA ASP A 124 -7.70 12.80 -9.98
C ASP A 124 -7.95 13.63 -8.69
N THR A 125 -8.98 13.30 -7.92
CA THR A 125 -9.61 14.12 -6.86
C THR A 125 -9.51 13.49 -5.47
N CYS A 126 -8.50 12.65 -5.25
CA CYS A 126 -8.33 11.90 -4.01
C CYS A 126 -8.12 12.79 -2.77
N THR A 127 -8.48 12.28 -1.59
CA THR A 127 -8.19 12.94 -0.30
C THR A 127 -7.38 12.02 0.61
N LEU A 128 -6.12 12.37 0.88
CA LEU A 128 -5.18 11.51 1.59
C LEU A 128 -4.44 12.22 2.72
N ASN A 129 -4.18 11.47 3.81
CA ASN A 129 -3.22 11.87 4.83
C ASN A 129 -2.06 10.87 4.84
N ILE A 130 -0.84 11.34 4.56
CA ILE A 130 0.37 10.53 4.52
C ILE A 130 1.31 11.05 5.60
N THR A 131 1.54 10.24 6.64
CA THR A 131 2.25 10.69 7.84
C THR A 131 3.34 9.72 8.26
N ASN A 132 4.52 10.24 8.56
CA ASN A 132 5.64 9.46 9.09
C ASN A 132 6.01 8.26 8.21
N CYS A 133 6.05 8.45 6.89
CA CYS A 133 6.40 7.42 5.93
C CYS A 133 7.83 7.62 5.41
N ASN A 134 8.46 6.54 4.94
CA ASN A 134 9.76 6.61 4.29
C ASN A 134 9.66 6.10 2.85
N PHE A 135 10.24 6.86 1.91
CA PHE A 135 10.30 6.53 0.49
C PHE A 135 11.76 6.37 0.10
N ILE A 136 12.18 5.14 -0.20
CA ILE A 136 13.59 4.77 -0.31
C ILE A 136 13.84 4.02 -1.60
N ASP A 137 14.84 4.45 -2.37
CA ASP A 137 15.31 3.75 -3.58
C ASP A 137 14.19 3.47 -4.61
N ASN A 138 13.11 4.29 -4.65
CA ASN A 138 12.06 4.10 -5.66
C ASN A 138 12.56 4.59 -7.04
N ALA A 139 12.34 3.81 -8.09
CA ALA A 139 13.04 3.98 -9.37
C ALA A 139 12.67 5.27 -10.09
N SER A 140 11.39 5.62 -10.13
CA SER A 140 10.89 6.86 -10.73
C SER A 140 10.67 7.93 -9.68
N LEU A 141 9.74 7.71 -8.73
CA LEU A 141 9.31 8.72 -7.77
C LEU A 141 9.02 8.13 -6.39
N GLY A 142 9.42 8.83 -5.33
CA GLY A 142 8.93 8.52 -3.99
C GLY A 142 7.41 8.73 -3.91
N PHE A 143 6.96 9.93 -4.29
CA PHE A 143 5.55 10.31 -4.28
C PHE A 143 5.17 11.13 -5.52
N GLY A 144 4.15 10.70 -6.26
CA GLY A 144 3.67 11.39 -7.47
C GLY A 144 2.18 11.73 -7.40
N ILE A 145 1.83 12.95 -7.79
CA ILE A 145 0.44 13.35 -8.04
C ILE A 145 0.27 13.60 -9.54
N VAL A 146 -0.59 12.85 -10.21
CA VAL A 146 -1.01 13.05 -11.59
C VAL A 146 -2.30 13.87 -11.56
N GLY A 147 -2.22 15.12 -12.03
CA GLY A 147 -3.43 15.91 -12.25
C GLY A 147 -4.10 15.52 -13.56
N ASP A 148 -5.42 15.68 -13.66
CA ASP A 148 -6.10 15.60 -14.96
C ASP A 148 -5.95 16.94 -15.71
N PRO A 149 -5.18 16.99 -16.82
CA PRO A 149 -5.02 18.21 -17.60
C PRO A 149 -6.32 18.67 -18.30
N ALA A 150 -7.35 17.82 -18.37
CA ALA A 150 -8.63 18.13 -19.04
C ALA A 150 -9.70 18.68 -18.08
N SER A 151 -9.66 18.40 -16.78
CA SER A 151 -10.78 18.72 -15.89
C SER A 151 -10.77 20.14 -15.31
N ASN A 152 -9.64 20.88 -15.35
CA ASN A 152 -9.50 22.15 -14.60
C ASN A 152 -9.95 22.03 -13.11
N SER A 153 -10.07 20.80 -12.59
CA SER A 153 -10.73 20.50 -11.33
C SER A 153 -9.70 20.09 -10.28
N VAL A 154 -10.03 20.47 -9.05
CA VAL A 154 -9.29 20.37 -7.79
C VAL A 154 -8.25 19.24 -7.78
N LEU A 155 -6.97 19.63 -7.67
CA LEU A 155 -5.87 18.72 -7.34
C LEU A 155 -6.22 17.95 -6.07
N SER A 156 -5.92 16.65 -6.04
CA SER A 156 -6.02 15.81 -4.84
C SER A 156 -5.63 16.57 -3.57
N ASN A 157 -6.47 16.49 -2.54
CA ASN A 157 -6.20 17.08 -1.24
C ASN A 157 -5.31 16.13 -0.44
N VAL A 158 -3.99 16.31 -0.54
CA VAL A 158 -3.00 15.46 0.14
C VAL A 158 -2.28 16.24 1.23
N ASP A 159 -2.35 15.75 2.47
CA ASP A 159 -1.48 16.18 3.56
C ASP A 159 -0.31 15.19 3.70
N LEU A 160 0.89 15.61 3.30
CA LEU A 160 2.12 14.85 3.46
C LEU A 160 2.95 15.46 4.60
N SER A 161 3.08 14.74 5.71
CA SER A 161 3.76 15.24 6.91
C SER A 161 4.75 14.22 7.50
N TYR A 162 5.80 14.74 8.14
CA TYR A 162 6.82 13.96 8.87
C TYR A 162 7.46 12.80 8.09
N SER A 163 7.47 12.87 6.75
CA SER A 163 7.93 11.79 5.88
C SER A 163 9.33 12.06 5.32
N ASN A 164 10.10 11.00 5.07
CA ASN A 164 11.47 11.08 4.58
C ASN A 164 11.61 10.45 3.19
N PHE A 165 12.50 11.02 2.39
CA PHE A 165 12.82 10.55 1.05
C PHE A 165 14.32 10.32 0.93
N TRP A 166 14.72 9.23 0.29
CA TRP A 166 16.12 8.87 0.15
C TRP A 166 16.37 8.09 -1.14
N ASN A 167 17.29 8.56 -1.98
CA ASN A 167 17.73 7.86 -3.21
C ASN A 167 16.61 7.48 -4.21
N ASN A 168 15.49 8.18 -4.23
CA ASN A 168 14.50 7.97 -5.28
C ASN A 168 14.99 8.57 -6.61
N GLY A 169 14.40 8.16 -7.74
CA GLY A 169 14.62 8.81 -9.04
C GLY A 169 14.35 10.30 -8.97
N ASP A 170 13.23 10.66 -8.34
CA ASP A 170 12.91 11.98 -7.80
C ASP A 170 12.06 11.78 -6.51
N ASP A 171 12.04 12.76 -5.62
CA ASP A 171 11.38 12.60 -4.32
C ASP A 171 9.88 12.84 -4.42
N ILE A 172 9.49 14.01 -4.95
CA ILE A 172 8.09 14.44 -5.06
C ILE A 172 7.87 15.17 -6.39
N LEU A 173 6.83 14.79 -7.14
CA LEU A 173 6.38 15.54 -8.31
C LEU A 173 4.86 15.74 -8.30
N GLU A 174 4.45 17.00 -8.34
CA GLU A 174 3.07 17.40 -8.62
C GLU A 174 2.86 17.58 -10.12
N ASN A 175 1.70 17.14 -10.62
CA ASN A 175 1.33 17.16 -12.04
C ASN A 175 2.24 16.27 -12.92
N CYS A 176 2.47 15.05 -12.47
CA CYS A 176 3.15 14.01 -13.23
C CYS A 176 2.43 13.77 -14.58
N PRO A 177 3.13 13.56 -15.70
CA PRO A 177 2.52 13.03 -16.91
C PRO A 177 1.86 11.66 -16.63
N GLY A 178 0.61 11.51 -17.09
CA GLY A 178 -0.16 10.26 -16.99
C GLY A 178 0.31 9.18 -17.96
#